data_AF-A0A2N1KZB5-F1
#
_entry.id   AF-A0A2N1KZB5-F1
#
_cell.length_a   1.000
_cell.length_b   1.000
_cell.length_c   1.000
_cell.angle_alpha   90.00
_cell.angle_beta   90.00
_cell.angle_gamma   90.00
#
_symmetry.space_group_name_H-M   'P 1'
#
loop_
_entity.id
_entity.type
_entity.pdbx_description
1 polymer ?
#
loop_
_entity_poly.entity_id
_entity_poly.type
_entity_poly.pdbx_seq_one_letter_code
_entity_poly.pdbx_strand_id
1 'polypeptide(L)'
;FIQNNGLNLDNLIHFGSDGASIMVGRKNGITAKLKELNPFFTSVHCISHRLHLVGKDAANEVQYFKKYEAICKKLYSYFNRSYKRMLNLKIIQESNDDPQLAILNIINTR
;
A
#
# COMPACT_ATOMS: atom_id res chain seq x y z
N PHE A 1 13.12 -21.64 2.82
CA PHE A 1 13.55 -20.79 1.69
C PHE A 1 15.04 -20.50 1.75
N ILE A 2 15.55 -19.74 2.72
CA ILE A 2 16.99 -19.37 2.79
C ILE A 2 17.90 -20.61 2.79
N GLN A 3 17.74 -21.49 3.78
CA GLN A 3 18.50 -22.75 3.86
C GLN A 3 18.24 -23.69 2.68
N ASN A 4 17.01 -23.75 2.17
CA ASN A 4 16.67 -24.57 1.00
C ASN A 4 17.41 -24.11 -0.28
N ASN A 5 17.85 -22.85 -0.34
CA ASN A 5 18.68 -22.33 -1.41
C ASN A 5 20.19 -22.44 -1.08
N GLY A 6 20.57 -23.21 -0.06
CA GLY A 6 21.97 -23.36 0.36
C GLY A 6 22.57 -22.13 1.03
N LEU A 7 21.76 -21.13 1.39
CA LEU A 7 22.23 -19.91 2.04
C LEU A 7 22.32 -20.11 3.56
N ASN A 8 23.46 -19.72 4.14
CA ASN A 8 23.62 -19.73 5.59
C ASN A 8 22.88 -18.52 6.23
N LEU A 9 22.07 -18.80 7.24
CA LEU A 9 21.37 -17.78 8.04
C LEU A 9 22.33 -16.89 8.84
N ASP A 10 23.51 -17.39 9.22
CA ASP A 10 24.51 -16.58 9.93
C ASP A 10 25.00 -15.40 9.07
N ASN A 11 24.97 -15.56 7.75
CA ASN A 11 25.35 -14.54 6.79
C ASN A 11 24.23 -13.52 6.51
N LEU A 12 23.04 -13.71 7.09
CA LEU A 12 21.94 -12.77 6.95
C LEU A 12 22.13 -11.59 7.92
N ILE A 13 22.64 -10.48 7.41
CA ILE A 13 22.93 -9.30 8.24
C ILE A 13 21.71 -8.36 8.35
N HIS A 14 21.00 -8.15 7.25
CA HIS A 14 19.91 -7.17 7.17
C HIS A 14 18.69 -7.69 6.40
N PHE A 15 17.50 -7.20 6.78
CA PHE A 15 16.24 -7.47 6.10
C PHE A 15 15.37 -6.23 6.15
N GLY A 16 15.00 -5.74 4.97
CA GLY A 16 14.03 -4.68 4.80
C GLY A 16 12.65 -5.26 4.57
N SER A 17 11.64 -4.81 5.32
CA SER A 17 10.24 -5.18 5.07
C SER A 17 9.29 -4.00 5.23
N ASP A 18 8.06 -4.16 4.74
CA ASP A 18 6.96 -3.31 5.18
C ASP A 18 6.65 -3.50 6.68
N GLY A 19 5.77 -2.66 7.19
CA GLY A 19 5.37 -2.64 8.61
C GLY A 19 4.28 -3.63 8.95
N ALA A 20 3.96 -4.58 8.07
CA ALA A 20 2.90 -5.54 8.34
C ALA A 20 3.24 -6.39 9.56
N SER A 21 2.25 -6.70 10.39
CA SER A 21 2.43 -7.46 11.62
C SER A 21 3.05 -8.86 11.39
N ILE A 22 2.84 -9.44 10.20
CA ILE A 22 3.45 -10.70 9.78
C ILE A 22 4.97 -10.55 9.57
N MET A 23 5.43 -9.36 9.20
CA MET A 23 6.85 -9.07 8.98
C MET A 23 7.53 -8.61 10.27
N VAL A 24 7.00 -7.56 10.90
CA VAL A 24 7.62 -6.86 12.05
C VAL A 24 7.05 -7.25 13.43
N GLY A 25 6.11 -8.19 13.47
CA GLY A 25 5.45 -8.60 14.72
C GLY A 25 6.43 -9.17 15.75
N ARG A 26 6.33 -8.70 17.00
CA ARG A 26 7.27 -9.05 18.07
C ARG A 26 7.36 -10.54 18.41
N LYS A 27 6.25 -11.29 18.27
CA LYS A 27 6.16 -12.71 18.66
C LYS A 27 6.20 -13.65 17.45
N ASN A 28 5.32 -13.40 16.48
CA ASN A 28 5.12 -14.29 15.32
C ASN A 28 5.58 -13.65 14.00
N GLY A 29 6.23 -12.50 14.05
CA GLY A 29 6.75 -11.85 12.85
C GLY A 29 7.95 -12.59 12.28
N ILE A 30 8.14 -12.51 10.97
CA ILE A 30 9.30 -13.09 10.27
C ILE A 30 10.60 -12.56 10.87
N THR A 31 10.65 -11.26 11.19
CA THR A 31 11.83 -10.63 11.78
C THR A 31 12.15 -11.17 13.17
N ALA A 32 11.14 -11.46 14.01
CA ALA A 32 11.32 -12.08 15.32
C ALA A 32 11.89 -13.51 15.18
N LYS A 33 11.32 -14.31 14.27
CA LYS A 33 11.81 -15.68 13.99
C LYS A 33 13.23 -15.69 13.41
N LEU A 34 13.56 -14.75 12.53
CA LEU A 34 14.92 -14.61 12.01
C LEU A 34 15.91 -14.19 13.09
N LYS A 35 15.48 -13.35 14.05
CA LYS A 35 16.29 -12.94 15.21
C LYS A 35 16.59 -14.10 16.17
N GLU A 36 15.65 -15.04 16.33
CA GLU A 36 15.86 -16.27 17.10
C GLU A 36 16.92 -17.18 16.47
N LEU A 37 16.99 -17.22 15.14
CA LEU A 37 17.94 -18.04 14.39
C LEU A 37 19.31 -17.36 14.23
N ASN A 38 19.34 -16.04 14.06
CA ASN A 38 20.54 -15.22 13.99
C ASN A 38 20.37 -13.98 14.88
N PRO A 39 20.94 -13.97 16.09
CA PRO A 39 20.82 -12.81 17.00
C PRO A 39 21.46 -11.52 16.47
N PHE A 40 22.48 -11.62 15.61
CA PHE A 40 23.23 -10.48 15.07
C PHE A 40 22.52 -9.77 13.91
N PHE A 41 21.55 -10.44 13.31
CA PHE A 41 20.72 -9.89 12.24
C PHE A 41 19.92 -8.65 12.69
N THR A 42 19.74 -7.67 11.79
CA THR A 42 18.95 -6.46 12.02
C THR A 42 17.82 -6.31 11.00
N SER A 43 16.61 -6.05 11.50
CA SER A 43 15.45 -5.70 10.68
C SER A 43 15.34 -4.19 10.49
N VAL A 44 15.05 -3.76 9.26
CA VAL A 44 14.83 -2.37 8.90
C VAL A 44 13.42 -2.21 8.33
N HIS A 45 12.64 -1.32 8.93
CA HIS A 45 11.34 -0.96 8.38
C HIS A 45 11.52 -0.06 7.15
N CYS A 46 10.90 -0.42 6.02
CA CYS A 46 11.07 0.26 4.75
C CYS A 46 10.80 1.77 4.84
N ILE A 47 11.79 2.57 4.45
CA ILE A 47 11.73 4.04 4.52
C ILE A 47 10.59 4.58 3.65
N SER A 48 10.41 4.05 2.44
CA SER A 48 9.34 4.47 1.52
C SER A 48 7.96 4.22 2.13
N HIS A 49 7.79 3.08 2.80
CA HIS A 49 6.54 2.76 3.49
C HIS A 49 6.30 3.68 4.70
N ARG A 50 7.35 3.97 5.51
CA ARG A 50 7.26 4.95 6.60
C ARG A 50 6.89 6.34 6.11
N LEU A 51 7.53 6.82 5.04
CA LEU A 51 7.25 8.13 4.46
C LEU A 51 5.80 8.22 3.98
N HIS A 52 5.30 7.16 3.33
CA HIS A 52 3.90 7.08 2.93
C HIS A 52 2.94 7.14 4.13
N LEU A 53 3.21 6.38 5.20
CA LEU A 53 2.38 6.42 6.42
C LEU A 53 2.35 7.82 7.04
N VAL A 54 3.50 8.49 7.15
CA VAL A 54 3.57 9.87 7.67
C VAL A 54 2.73 10.82 6.80
N GLY A 55 2.84 10.73 5.48
CA GLY A 55 2.03 11.54 4.56
C GLY A 55 0.53 11.28 4.70
N LYS A 56 0.14 10.01 4.82
CA LYS A 56 -1.25 9.59 5.05
C LYS A 56 -1.79 10.11 6.39
N ASP A 57 -1.02 9.96 7.46
CA ASP A 57 -1.42 10.41 8.80
C ASP A 57 -1.53 11.94 8.85
N ALA A 58 -0.57 12.66 8.26
CA ALA A 58 -0.65 14.11 8.14
C ALA A 58 -1.87 14.56 7.32
N ALA A 59 -2.18 13.89 6.21
CA ALA A 59 -3.37 14.19 5.41
C ALA A 59 -4.67 13.94 6.20
N ASN A 60 -4.70 12.90 7.05
CA ASN A 60 -5.83 12.63 7.92
C ASN A 60 -6.06 13.74 8.96
N GLU A 61 -5.05 14.45 9.41
CA GLU A 61 -5.26 15.57 10.34
C GLU A 61 -5.94 16.78 9.69
N VAL A 62 -5.93 16.87 8.36
CA VAL A 62 -6.55 17.96 7.61
C VAL A 62 -7.95 17.57 7.13
N GLN A 63 -8.98 18.20 7.71
CA GLN A 63 -10.40 17.91 7.38
C GLN A 63 -10.74 18.06 5.89
N TYR A 64 -10.10 18.99 5.19
CA TYR A 64 -10.25 19.15 3.75
C TYR A 64 -9.84 17.89 2.99
N PHE A 65 -8.66 17.34 3.28
CA PHE A 65 -8.16 16.13 2.60
C PHE A 65 -9.01 14.90 2.89
N LYS A 66 -9.49 14.75 4.13
CA LYS A 66 -10.47 13.70 4.48
C LYS A 66 -11.73 13.76 3.59
N LYS A 67 -12.30 14.96 3.41
CA LYS A 67 -13.49 15.15 2.56
C LYS A 67 -13.17 14.90 1.09
N TYR A 68 -12.06 15.43 0.61
CA TYR A 68 -11.60 15.25 -0.78
C TYR A 68 -11.43 13.77 -1.12
N GLU A 69 -10.70 13.01 -0.29
CA GLU A 69 -10.46 11.58 -0.49
C GLU A 69 -11.78 10.79 -0.48
N ALA A 70 -12.71 11.14 0.42
CA ALA A 70 -14.03 10.51 0.48
C ALA A 70 -14.86 10.75 -0.80
N ILE A 71 -14.79 11.94 -1.39
CA ILE A 71 -15.47 12.25 -2.67
C ILE A 71 -14.88 11.41 -3.80
N CYS A 72 -13.56 11.39 -3.93
CA CYS A 72 -12.88 10.60 -4.96
C CYS A 72 -13.21 9.09 -4.84
N LYS A 73 -13.19 8.53 -3.63
CA LYS A 73 -13.58 7.14 -3.36
C LYS A 73 -15.04 6.86 -3.73
N LYS A 74 -15.96 7.80 -3.45
CA LYS A 74 -17.37 7.69 -3.83
C LYS A 74 -17.57 7.72 -5.35
N LEU A 75 -16.90 8.64 -6.05
CA LEU A 75 -16.95 8.72 -7.51
C LEU A 75 -16.46 7.43 -8.15
N TYR A 76 -15.28 6.96 -7.77
CA TYR A 76 -14.74 5.69 -8.25
C TYR A 76 -15.71 4.53 -7.99
N SER A 77 -16.21 4.39 -6.76
CA SER A 77 -17.15 3.32 -6.39
C SER A 77 -18.45 3.39 -7.19
N TYR A 78 -18.97 4.59 -7.48
CA TYR A 78 -20.21 4.78 -8.22
C TYR A 78 -20.11 4.26 -9.66
N PHE A 79 -19.03 4.63 -10.36
CA PHE A 79 -18.83 4.29 -11.77
C PHE A 79 -18.25 2.88 -11.97
N ASN A 80 -17.25 2.47 -11.18
CA ASN A 80 -16.57 1.19 -11.36
C ASN A 80 -17.47 -0.03 -11.07
N ARG A 81 -18.56 0.14 -10.31
CA ARG A 81 -19.50 -0.94 -9.98
C ARG A 81 -20.53 -1.23 -11.08
N SER A 82 -20.56 -0.47 -12.17
CA SER A 82 -21.56 -0.66 -13.22
C SER A 82 -21.01 -0.34 -14.60
N TYR A 83 -20.99 -1.36 -15.46
CA TYR A 83 -20.64 -1.20 -16.86
C TYR A 83 -21.48 -0.12 -17.55
N LYS A 84 -22.79 -0.07 -17.29
CA LYS A 84 -23.68 0.95 -17.84
C LYS A 84 -23.28 2.36 -17.43
N ARG A 85 -22.91 2.58 -16.16
CA ARG A 85 -22.46 3.90 -15.68
C ARG A 85 -21.12 4.30 -16.29
N MET A 86 -20.21 3.34 -16.42
CA MET A 86 -18.92 3.58 -17.09
C MET A 86 -19.10 3.93 -18.57
N LEU A 87 -20.04 3.28 -19.27
CA LEU A 87 -20.37 3.63 -20.65
C LEU A 87 -20.98 5.03 -20.74
N ASN A 88 -21.94 5.36 -19.86
CA ASN A 88 -22.53 6.69 -19.83
C ASN A 88 -21.47 7.78 -19.58
N LEU A 89 -20.47 7.52 -18.73
CA LEU A 89 -19.37 8.44 -18.52
C LEU A 89 -18.56 8.69 -19.80
N LYS A 90 -18.26 7.63 -20.57
CA LYS A 90 -17.59 7.76 -21.87
C LYS A 90 -18.39 8.61 -22.85
N ILE A 91 -19.70 8.38 -22.93
CA ILE A 91 -20.61 9.17 -23.78
C ILE A 91 -20.58 10.65 -23.37
N ILE A 92 -20.58 10.95 -22.07
CA ILE A 92 -20.49 12.33 -21.56
C ILE A 92 -19.14 12.96 -21.96
N GLN A 93 -18.03 12.23 -21.79
CA GLN A 93 -16.70 12.70 -22.19
C GLN A 93 -16.63 13.00 -23.70
N GLU A 94 -17.16 12.09 -24.53
CA GLU A 94 -17.25 12.29 -25.99
C GLU A 94 -18.10 13.53 -26.34
N SER A 95 -19.24 13.72 -25.67
CA SER A 95 -20.14 14.85 -25.96
C SER A 95 -19.57 16.23 -25.58
N ASN A 96 -18.61 16.26 -24.65
CA ASN A 96 -17.96 17.49 -24.18
C ASN A 96 -16.64 17.76 -24.89
N ASP A 97 -16.25 16.94 -25.88
CA ASP A 97 -14.90 16.93 -26.47
C ASP A 97 -13.78 16.74 -25.43
N ASP A 98 -14.08 16.03 -24.33
CA ASP A 98 -13.12 15.70 -23.28
C ASP A 98 -12.32 14.42 -23.65
N PRO A 99 -11.07 14.28 -23.18
CA PRO A 99 -10.31 13.04 -23.34
C PRO A 99 -11.01 11.86 -22.64
N GLN A 100 -11.01 10.69 -23.29
CA GLN A 100 -11.51 9.46 -22.70
C GLN A 100 -10.56 8.95 -21.61
N LEU A 101 -10.89 9.26 -20.36
CA LEU A 101 -10.12 8.87 -19.18
C LEU A 101 -10.83 7.80 -18.36
N ALA A 102 -10.04 6.87 -17.80
CA ALA A 102 -10.51 5.93 -16.80
C ALA A 102 -10.51 6.57 -15.41
N ILE A 103 -11.56 6.31 -14.61
CA ILE A 103 -11.55 6.71 -13.20
C ILE A 103 -10.66 5.75 -12.43
N LEU A 104 -9.59 6.28 -11.85
CA LEU A 104 -8.65 5.52 -11.05
C LEU A 104 -9.11 5.41 -9.60
N ASN A 105 -8.87 4.26 -8.98
CA ASN A 105 -9.06 4.09 -7.56
C ASN A 105 -7.93 4.78 -6.79
N ILE A 106 -8.27 5.42 -5.67
CA ILE A 106 -7.25 5.84 -4.71
C ILE A 106 -6.72 4.56 -4.04
N ILE A 107 -5.51 4.18 -4.43
CA ILE A 107 -4.82 3.02 -3.86
C ILE A 107 -4.41 3.39 -2.44
N ASN A 108 -4.91 2.63 -1.46
CA ASN A 108 -4.37 2.63 -0.12
C ASN A 108 -3.36 1.50 -0.06
N THR A 109 -2.07 1.80 -0.06
CA THR A 109 -1.07 0.82 0.37
C THR A 109 -1.18 0.66 1.88
N ARG A 110 -1.43 -0.59 2.31
CA ARG A 110 -1.39 -0.97 3.73
C ARG A 110 0.01 -0.82 4.26
#